data_AF-A0A8T6FJD6-F1
#
_entry.id   AF-A0A8T6FJD6-F1
#
_cell.length_a   1.000
_cell.length_b   1.000
_cell.length_c   1.000
_cell.angle_alpha   90.00
_cell.angle_beta   90.00
_cell.angle_gamma   90.00
#
_symmetry.space_group_name_H-M   'P 1'
#
loop_
_entity.id
_entity.type
_entity.pdbx_description
1 polymer ?
#
loop_
_entity_poly.entity_id
_entity_poly.type
_entity_poly.pdbx_seq_one_letter_code
_entity_poly.pdbx_strand_id
1 'polypeptide(L)'
;MMSADEPIRIEPTAPPLSRARGEAATPASLPWRERLRQVPRRVAVLAAATGLAVAIAFVFLVLPSHVSTPDAPITGTSPGPTPTGTPASREAVAPYRSLELERASAKAREKLGEFVEAQLLLEEEMNVALWGAEEMAAVRDRANEADRLFLEERYEESLTEYEGAVTDILALVERGNEVFEEALAEGTEALARRDQTAAEAAFERALAIRANDPRARAGQARAANLPALAAHLLEAQRAELKGDHARAVEMLRKARAVDPTVPGLDERIARAAAAKAKDDYEAVLSAGFAALDAGDFDAAHAVFDRILADSPDDATAMAGRQQTGQAQTRAEIDALHATARQHEDAEAWSDALSAYDDALAIDGALEFAREGRERVRRRVEHVAAMQRLLNDPALLSSKREFATAQELLDAAAEDRDAGAAFERSVADFRELLAQAAEPVPLVLLSDNATDVVILRVGALGAFERHELALRPGRYTIVGSRDGCRDVRKEIRLEAGMGPVDIRCRERI
;
A
#
# COMPACT_ATOMS: atom_id res chain seq x y z
N MET A 1 33.66 41.24 36.15
CA MET A 1 32.33 40.89 35.62
C MET A 1 32.27 39.39 35.49
N MET A 2 31.54 38.75 36.42
CA MET A 2 30.47 37.75 36.19
C MET A 2 30.59 36.91 34.90
N SER A 3 30.46 35.58 34.88
CA SER A 3 29.98 34.61 35.86
C SER A 3 30.70 33.28 35.61
N ALA A 4 31.03 32.60 36.69
CA ALA A 4 31.36 31.18 36.68
C ALA A 4 30.07 30.40 36.44
N ASP A 5 30.05 29.54 35.42
CA ASP A 5 28.91 28.67 35.15
C ASP A 5 28.96 27.48 36.13
N GLU A 6 27.85 27.29 36.81
CA GLU A 6 27.66 26.41 37.96
C GLU A 6 27.52 24.95 37.50
N PRO A 7 28.29 23.99 38.02
CA PRO A 7 28.12 22.59 37.62
C PRO A 7 26.79 22.06 38.18
N ILE A 8 25.96 21.53 37.28
CA ILE A 8 24.68 20.87 37.58
C ILE A 8 24.87 19.83 38.67
N ARG A 9 24.23 20.04 39.84
CA ARG A 9 24.12 19.05 40.91
C ARG A 9 23.19 17.92 40.46
N ILE A 10 23.76 16.75 40.23
CA ILE A 10 23.00 15.50 40.14
C ILE A 10 22.86 14.97 41.57
N GLU A 11 21.67 15.08 42.16
CA GLU A 11 21.36 14.36 43.39
C GLU A 11 21.18 12.87 43.06
N PRO A 12 21.97 11.96 43.67
CA PRO A 12 21.81 10.54 43.46
C PRO A 12 20.51 10.07 44.12
N THR A 13 19.47 9.85 43.32
CA THR A 13 18.29 9.11 43.77
C THR A 13 18.71 7.65 43.95
N ALA A 14 18.76 7.19 45.19
CA ALA A 14 19.13 5.82 45.52
C ALA A 14 18.17 4.82 44.82
N PRO A 15 18.66 3.87 44.01
CA PRO A 15 17.83 2.78 43.53
C PRO A 15 17.47 1.89 44.72
N PRO A 16 16.22 1.39 44.85
CA PRO A 16 15.93 0.41 45.87
C PRO A 16 16.78 -0.84 45.58
N LEU A 17 17.75 -1.08 46.46
CA LEU A 17 18.59 -2.25 46.45
C LEU A 17 17.73 -3.51 46.54
N SER A 18 17.71 -4.20 45.40
CA SER A 18 17.73 -5.66 45.28
C SER A 18 18.10 -6.38 46.59
N ARG A 19 17.11 -6.99 47.23
CA ARG A 19 17.35 -8.08 48.17
C ARG A 19 17.53 -9.36 47.38
N ALA A 20 18.77 -9.83 47.29
CA ALA A 20 19.07 -11.20 46.97
C ALA A 20 19.14 -12.03 48.25
N ARG A 21 18.13 -12.88 48.48
CA ARG A 21 18.34 -14.32 48.73
C ARG A 21 17.01 -15.04 48.58
N GLY A 22 16.88 -15.79 47.50
CA GLY A 22 15.87 -16.83 47.38
C GLY A 22 16.27 -18.00 48.26
N GLU A 23 15.46 -18.27 49.27
CA GLU A 23 15.08 -19.64 49.60
C GLU A 23 13.75 -19.87 48.89
N ALA A 24 13.76 -20.83 47.96
CA ALA A 24 12.56 -21.27 47.27
C ALA A 24 11.66 -22.00 48.28
N ALA A 25 10.59 -21.33 48.72
CA ALA A 25 9.45 -21.98 49.34
C ALA A 25 8.32 -22.02 48.31
N THR A 26 7.99 -23.23 47.90
CA THR A 26 6.84 -23.65 47.10
C THR A 26 5.55 -22.95 47.58
N PRO A 27 4.68 -22.42 46.70
CA PRO A 27 3.32 -22.10 47.12
C PRO A 27 2.58 -23.43 47.29
N ALA A 28 2.44 -23.87 48.55
CA ALA A 28 1.42 -24.84 48.90
C ALA A 28 0.07 -24.29 48.46
N SER A 29 -0.64 -25.05 47.63
CA SER A 29 -2.01 -24.83 47.25
C SER A 29 -2.85 -24.51 48.49
N LEU A 30 -3.47 -23.32 48.50
CA LEU A 30 -4.55 -23.03 49.42
C LEU A 30 -5.68 -24.06 49.18
N PRO A 31 -6.26 -24.65 50.24
CA PRO A 31 -7.33 -25.63 50.10
C PRO A 31 -8.54 -24.98 49.43
N TRP A 32 -9.10 -25.69 48.45
CA TRP A 32 -10.25 -25.34 47.61
C TRP A 32 -11.52 -24.93 48.39
N ARG A 33 -11.56 -25.15 49.72
CA ARG A 33 -12.73 -24.95 50.59
C ARG A 33 -13.23 -23.50 50.73
N GLU A 34 -12.48 -22.48 50.30
CA GLU A 34 -12.93 -21.09 50.42
C GLU A 34 -13.50 -20.46 49.13
N ARG A 35 -13.49 -21.16 47.98
CA ARG A 35 -13.97 -20.60 46.71
C ARG A 35 -15.48 -20.72 46.45
N LEU A 36 -16.26 -21.39 47.31
CA LEU A 36 -17.71 -21.59 47.11
C LEU A 36 -18.63 -20.60 47.86
N ARG A 37 -18.08 -19.56 48.52
CA ARG A 37 -18.89 -18.57 49.26
C ARG A 37 -19.35 -17.33 48.47
N GLN A 38 -19.35 -17.36 47.14
CA GLN A 38 -19.81 -16.22 46.33
C GLN A 38 -20.71 -16.63 45.16
N VAL A 39 -21.97 -16.98 45.45
CA VAL A 39 -23.06 -16.94 44.45
C VAL A 39 -24.32 -16.33 45.13
N PRO A 40 -25.01 -15.35 44.52
CA PRO A 40 -26.03 -14.55 45.20
C PRO A 40 -27.36 -15.31 45.44
N ARG A 41 -27.81 -15.25 46.69
CA ARG A 41 -28.85 -16.06 47.36
C ARG A 41 -30.31 -15.87 46.92
N ARG A 42 -30.60 -15.28 45.74
CA ARG A 42 -31.98 -14.86 45.36
C ARG A 42 -32.67 -15.67 44.25
N VAL A 43 -32.01 -16.62 43.60
CA VAL A 43 -32.64 -17.43 42.51
C VAL A 43 -33.06 -18.84 42.96
N ALA A 44 -32.50 -19.38 44.06
CA ALA A 44 -32.75 -20.76 44.50
C ALA A 44 -34.11 -20.98 45.21
N VAL A 45 -34.80 -19.94 45.69
CA VAL A 45 -36.00 -20.11 46.55
C VAL A 45 -37.30 -20.34 45.74
N LEU A 46 -37.35 -19.99 44.46
CA LEU A 46 -38.58 -20.15 43.64
C LEU A 46 -38.70 -21.50 42.92
N ALA A 47 -37.62 -22.26 42.75
CA ALA A 47 -37.66 -23.58 42.09
C ALA A 47 -38.00 -24.75 43.04
N ALA A 48 -37.72 -24.61 44.34
CA ALA A 48 -37.98 -25.67 45.32
C ALA A 48 -39.48 -25.80 45.72
N ALA A 49 -40.27 -24.74 45.57
CA ALA A 49 -41.68 -24.72 45.98
C ALA A 49 -42.63 -25.41 44.96
N THR A 50 -42.28 -25.45 43.67
CA THR A 50 -43.11 -26.06 42.63
C THR A 50 -42.88 -27.57 42.49
N GLY A 51 -41.68 -28.09 42.80
CA GLY A 51 -41.39 -29.53 42.77
C GLY A 51 -42.09 -30.34 43.87
N LEU A 52 -42.27 -29.76 45.06
CA LEU A 52 -42.88 -30.45 46.20
C LEU A 52 -44.40 -30.67 46.03
N ALA A 53 -45.08 -29.79 45.31
CA ALA A 53 -46.52 -29.91 45.05
C ALA A 53 -46.87 -31.02 44.04
N VAL A 54 -45.99 -31.29 43.07
CA VAL A 54 -46.18 -32.32 42.04
C VAL A 54 -45.95 -33.73 42.60
N ALA A 55 -44.99 -33.89 43.53
CA ALA A 55 -44.70 -35.17 44.17
C ALA A 55 -45.84 -35.65 45.09
N ILE A 56 -46.52 -34.76 45.80
CA ILE A 56 -47.63 -35.10 46.71
C ILE A 56 -48.88 -35.54 45.93
N ALA A 57 -49.14 -34.95 44.76
CA ALA A 57 -50.29 -35.32 43.91
C ALA A 57 -50.14 -36.72 43.29
N PHE A 58 -48.91 -37.17 43.00
CA PHE A 58 -48.65 -38.49 42.41
C PHE A 58 -48.89 -39.65 43.39
N VAL A 59 -48.54 -39.45 44.67
CA VAL A 59 -48.65 -40.49 45.71
C VAL A 59 -50.11 -40.79 46.09
N PHE A 60 -51.00 -39.79 46.10
CA PHE A 60 -52.40 -39.98 46.52
C PHE A 60 -53.36 -40.40 45.39
N LEU A 61 -53.05 -40.13 44.13
CA LEU A 61 -53.96 -40.44 43.01
C LEU A 61 -53.64 -41.75 42.27
N VAL A 62 -52.38 -42.22 42.29
CA VAL A 62 -51.95 -43.32 41.41
C VAL A 62 -51.81 -44.67 42.15
N LEU A 63 -51.54 -44.65 43.46
CA LEU A 63 -51.30 -45.87 44.24
C LEU A 63 -52.53 -46.74 44.64
N PRO A 64 -53.82 -46.34 44.54
CA PRO A 64 -54.92 -47.25 44.90
C PRO A 64 -55.27 -48.32 43.84
N SER A 65 -54.58 -48.36 42.70
CA SER A 65 -55.01 -49.18 41.53
C SER A 65 -54.22 -50.48 41.31
N HIS A 66 -53.25 -50.83 42.16
CA HIS A 66 -52.39 -52.01 41.98
C HIS A 66 -52.31 -52.92 43.21
N VAL A 67 -53.46 -53.31 43.77
CA VAL A 67 -53.52 -54.42 44.73
C VAL A 67 -54.53 -55.46 44.24
N SER A 68 -54.01 -56.57 43.72
CA SER A 68 -54.81 -57.77 43.41
C SER A 68 -54.66 -58.76 44.57
N THR A 69 -55.79 -59.10 45.19
CA THR A 69 -55.95 -60.26 46.08
C THR A 69 -56.24 -61.52 45.25
N PRO A 70 -55.74 -62.68 45.71
CA PRO A 70 -56.53 -63.91 45.54
C PRO A 70 -56.80 -64.59 46.89
N ASP A 71 -58.05 -65.01 47.04
CA ASP A 71 -58.62 -65.78 48.15
C ASP A 71 -58.71 -67.29 47.81
N ALA A 72 -58.65 -68.10 48.88
CA ALA A 72 -59.17 -69.48 49.07
C ALA A 72 -58.32 -70.71 48.65
N PRO A 73 -58.55 -71.91 49.25
CA PRO A 73 -58.73 -72.20 50.68
C PRO A 73 -57.87 -73.40 51.19
N ILE A 74 -57.82 -73.50 52.52
CA ILE A 74 -57.25 -74.52 53.40
C ILE A 74 -57.86 -75.94 53.27
N THR A 75 -57.03 -76.99 53.33
CA THR A 75 -57.10 -78.09 54.33
C THR A 75 -55.94 -79.08 54.20
N GLY A 76 -55.28 -79.40 55.34
CA GLY A 76 -54.22 -80.41 55.41
C GLY A 76 -53.38 -80.32 56.69
N THR A 77 -53.98 -80.71 57.81
CA THR A 77 -53.44 -80.78 59.18
C THR A 77 -52.12 -81.55 59.31
N SER A 78 -51.14 -80.99 60.05
CA SER A 78 -50.23 -81.74 60.93
C SER A 78 -49.62 -80.82 62.01
N PRO A 79 -49.54 -81.20 63.30
CA PRO A 79 -49.19 -80.28 64.38
C PRO A 79 -47.74 -80.40 64.88
N GLY A 80 -47.16 -79.24 65.23
CA GLY A 80 -46.09 -79.08 66.24
C GLY A 80 -44.77 -78.45 65.74
N PRO A 81 -43.99 -77.76 66.58
CA PRO A 81 -44.36 -76.86 67.68
C PRO A 81 -43.78 -75.44 67.51
N THR A 82 -44.35 -74.50 68.26
CA THR A 82 -43.89 -73.11 68.44
C THR A 82 -42.43 -73.03 68.91
N PRO A 83 -41.57 -72.18 68.31
CA PRO A 83 -40.47 -71.57 69.03
C PRO A 83 -40.97 -70.26 69.64
N THR A 84 -41.15 -70.30 70.95
CA THR A 84 -41.21 -69.12 71.80
C THR A 84 -39.84 -68.46 71.77
N GLY A 85 -39.66 -67.49 70.88
CA GLY A 85 -38.48 -66.62 70.85
C GLY A 85 -38.70 -65.41 71.75
N THR A 86 -38.17 -65.48 72.97
CA THR A 86 -37.93 -64.39 73.92
C THR A 86 -37.46 -63.11 73.20
N PRO A 87 -37.96 -61.91 73.54
CA PRO A 87 -37.32 -60.67 73.09
C PRO A 87 -35.92 -60.64 73.71
N ALA A 88 -34.89 -60.69 72.88
CA ALA A 88 -33.54 -60.41 73.32
C ALA A 88 -33.55 -59.05 74.03
N SER A 89 -33.23 -59.09 75.32
CA SER A 89 -32.93 -57.93 76.13
C SER A 89 -31.93 -57.06 75.36
N ARG A 90 -32.35 -55.89 74.85
CA ARG A 90 -31.37 -54.85 74.49
C ARG A 90 -30.61 -54.55 75.78
N GLU A 91 -29.33 -54.93 75.82
CA GLU A 91 -28.43 -54.46 76.86
C GLU A 91 -28.60 -52.94 76.96
N ALA A 92 -28.99 -52.46 78.13
CA ALA A 92 -29.01 -51.03 78.39
C ALA A 92 -27.56 -50.53 78.36
N VAL A 93 -27.13 -50.03 77.21
CA VAL A 93 -25.80 -49.44 77.01
C VAL A 93 -25.62 -48.32 78.02
N ALA A 94 -24.49 -48.33 78.74
CA ALA A 94 -24.21 -47.33 79.76
C ALA A 94 -24.21 -45.90 79.16
N PRO A 95 -24.73 -44.87 79.86
CA PRO A 95 -24.87 -43.50 79.34
C PRO A 95 -23.59 -42.85 78.78
N TYR A 96 -22.41 -43.26 79.26
CA TYR A 96 -21.13 -42.79 78.74
C TYR A 96 -20.81 -43.44 77.38
N ARG A 97 -21.01 -44.76 77.26
CA ARG A 97 -20.77 -45.54 76.05
C ARG A 97 -21.72 -45.15 74.92
N SER A 98 -22.97 -44.79 75.24
CA SER A 98 -23.92 -44.28 74.23
C SER A 98 -23.47 -42.95 73.63
N LEU A 99 -22.91 -42.04 74.43
CA LEU A 99 -22.37 -40.76 73.94
C LEU A 99 -21.13 -40.95 73.05
N GLU A 100 -20.27 -41.94 73.36
CA GLU A 100 -19.13 -42.30 72.53
C GLU A 100 -19.56 -42.88 71.18
N LEU A 101 -20.54 -43.79 71.16
CA LEU A 101 -21.11 -44.35 69.94
C LEU A 101 -21.80 -43.28 69.08
N GLU A 102 -22.53 -42.33 69.68
CA GLU A 102 -23.11 -41.20 68.96
C GLU A 102 -22.04 -40.31 68.30
N ARG A 103 -20.94 -40.05 69.02
CA ARG A 103 -19.80 -39.29 68.47
C ARG A 103 -19.10 -40.04 67.35
N ALA A 104 -18.86 -41.34 67.51
CA ALA A 104 -18.26 -42.19 66.48
C ALA A 104 -19.15 -42.24 65.23
N SER A 105 -20.46 -42.39 65.41
CA SER A 105 -21.45 -42.35 64.33
C SER A 105 -21.49 -41.00 63.61
N ALA A 106 -21.39 -39.89 64.34
CA ALA A 106 -21.33 -38.55 63.75
C ALA A 106 -20.05 -38.36 62.90
N LYS A 107 -18.89 -38.77 63.41
CA LYS A 107 -17.61 -38.71 62.69
C LYS A 107 -17.59 -39.62 61.46
N ALA A 108 -18.17 -40.83 61.55
CA ALA A 108 -18.26 -41.74 60.42
C ALA A 108 -19.11 -41.13 59.28
N ARG A 109 -20.24 -40.47 59.60
CA ARG A 109 -21.04 -39.73 58.61
C ARG A 109 -20.30 -38.55 58.00
N GLU A 110 -19.48 -37.84 58.78
CA GLU A 110 -18.62 -36.77 58.28
C GLU A 110 -17.60 -37.32 57.26
N LYS A 111 -16.94 -38.44 57.59
CA LYS A 111 -16.00 -39.11 56.68
C LYS A 111 -16.65 -39.67 55.43
N LEU A 112 -17.86 -40.21 55.53
CA LEU A 112 -18.65 -40.58 54.36
C LEU A 112 -18.92 -39.36 53.44
N GLY A 113 -19.22 -38.19 54.02
CA GLY A 113 -19.35 -36.94 53.25
C GLY A 113 -18.07 -36.58 52.50
N GLU A 114 -16.92 -36.60 53.18
CA GLU A 114 -15.61 -36.36 52.55
C GLU A 114 -15.31 -37.37 51.43
N PHE A 115 -15.64 -38.65 51.64
CA PHE A 115 -15.48 -39.71 50.66
C PHE A 115 -16.32 -39.46 49.40
N VAL A 116 -17.62 -39.15 49.57
CA VAL A 116 -18.53 -38.89 48.45
C VAL A 116 -18.09 -37.66 47.66
N GLU A 117 -17.63 -36.59 48.33
CA GLU A 117 -17.07 -35.41 47.65
C GLU A 117 -15.85 -35.78 46.79
N ALA A 118 -14.91 -36.55 47.33
CA ALA A 118 -13.73 -36.99 46.59
C ALA A 118 -14.07 -37.96 45.45
N GLN A 119 -15.10 -38.82 45.64
CA GLN A 119 -15.61 -39.70 44.61
C GLN A 119 -16.21 -38.91 43.44
N LEU A 120 -17.04 -37.90 43.72
CA LEU A 120 -17.61 -37.05 42.69
C LEU A 120 -16.53 -36.29 41.92
N LEU A 121 -15.49 -35.79 42.61
CA LEU A 121 -14.35 -35.17 41.95
C LEU A 121 -13.66 -36.14 40.96
N LEU A 122 -13.39 -37.37 41.40
CA LEU A 122 -12.73 -38.37 40.58
C LEU A 122 -13.59 -38.82 39.39
N GLU A 123 -14.90 -38.94 39.57
CA GLU A 123 -15.81 -39.41 38.52
C GLU A 123 -16.18 -38.30 37.54
N GLU A 124 -16.55 -37.12 38.03
CA GLU A 124 -17.09 -36.03 37.22
C GLU A 124 -15.99 -35.15 36.61
N GLU A 125 -14.92 -34.86 37.36
CA GLU A 125 -13.85 -33.95 36.89
C GLU A 125 -12.63 -34.69 36.35
N MET A 126 -12.31 -35.85 36.92
CA MET A 126 -11.09 -36.60 36.58
C MET A 126 -11.35 -37.92 35.85
N ASN A 127 -12.59 -38.30 35.54
CA ASN A 127 -12.91 -39.48 34.73
C ASN A 127 -12.13 -40.77 35.14
N VAL A 128 -12.10 -41.06 36.45
CA VAL A 128 -11.33 -42.17 37.05
C VAL A 128 -11.60 -43.54 36.41
N ALA A 129 -12.75 -43.71 35.76
CA ALA A 129 -13.09 -44.91 34.99
C ALA A 129 -12.10 -45.23 33.86
N LEU A 130 -11.38 -44.24 33.30
CA LEU A 130 -10.44 -44.45 32.20
C LEU A 130 -9.00 -44.74 32.64
N TRP A 131 -8.59 -44.36 33.85
CA TRP A 131 -7.17 -44.41 34.26
C TRP A 131 -6.92 -44.98 35.66
N GLY A 132 -7.95 -45.13 36.50
CA GLY A 132 -7.82 -45.60 37.89
C GLY A 132 -8.98 -46.47 38.36
N ALA A 133 -9.60 -47.22 37.43
CA ALA A 133 -10.82 -47.99 37.72
C ALA A 133 -10.61 -49.10 38.75
N GLU A 134 -9.44 -49.75 38.73
CA GLU A 134 -9.09 -50.82 39.67
C GLU A 134 -8.86 -50.27 41.07
N GLU A 135 -8.09 -49.18 41.19
CA GLU A 135 -7.86 -48.49 42.46
C GLU A 135 -9.19 -47.96 43.02
N MET A 136 -10.03 -47.33 42.18
CA MET A 136 -11.35 -46.84 42.61
C MET A 136 -12.26 -47.98 43.08
N ALA A 137 -12.20 -49.17 42.47
CA ALA A 137 -12.96 -50.33 42.93
C ALA A 137 -12.51 -50.77 44.33
N ALA A 138 -11.20 -50.83 44.59
CA ALA A 138 -10.67 -51.16 45.91
C ALA A 138 -11.08 -50.14 46.99
N VAL A 139 -11.07 -48.84 46.65
CA VAL A 139 -11.54 -47.80 47.58
C VAL A 139 -13.05 -47.94 47.85
N ARG A 140 -13.86 -48.24 46.82
CA ARG A 140 -15.31 -48.49 46.98
C ARG A 140 -15.59 -49.72 47.84
N ASP A 141 -14.83 -50.79 47.69
CA ASP A 141 -14.98 -51.99 48.52
C ASP A 141 -14.71 -51.69 50.00
N ARG A 142 -13.71 -50.86 50.31
CA ARG A 142 -13.45 -50.40 51.68
C ARG A 142 -14.60 -49.54 52.23
N ALA A 143 -15.16 -48.64 51.41
CA ALA A 143 -16.31 -47.84 51.81
C ALA A 143 -17.57 -48.71 52.07
N ASN A 144 -17.81 -49.73 51.24
CA ASN A 144 -18.91 -50.69 51.43
C ASN A 144 -18.75 -51.51 52.72
N GLU A 145 -17.52 -51.86 53.09
CA GLU A 145 -17.22 -52.51 54.37
C GLU A 145 -17.49 -51.57 55.55
N ALA A 146 -17.12 -50.29 55.43
CA ALA A 146 -17.46 -49.28 56.42
C ALA A 146 -18.98 -49.11 56.59
N ASP A 147 -19.75 -49.14 55.51
CA ASP A 147 -21.22 -49.12 55.52
C ASP A 147 -21.79 -50.35 56.24
N ARG A 148 -21.25 -51.55 55.98
CA ARG A 148 -21.66 -52.80 56.65
C ARG A 148 -21.46 -52.71 58.17
N LEU A 149 -20.29 -52.26 58.60
CA LEU A 149 -19.96 -52.05 60.02
C LEU A 149 -20.84 -50.97 60.67
N PHE A 150 -21.19 -49.93 59.93
CA PHE A 150 -22.09 -48.86 60.40
C PHE A 150 -23.50 -49.40 60.68
N LEU A 151 -24.03 -50.24 59.79
CA LEU A 151 -25.35 -50.87 59.93
C LEU A 151 -25.39 -51.88 61.09
N GLU A 152 -24.26 -52.51 61.43
CA GLU A 152 -24.09 -53.39 62.60
C GLU A 152 -23.93 -52.62 63.93
N GLU A 153 -24.06 -51.29 63.92
CA GLU A 153 -23.83 -50.38 65.06
C GLU A 153 -22.37 -50.40 65.60
N ARG A 154 -21.42 -50.94 64.82
CA ARG A 154 -19.98 -51.00 65.13
C ARG A 154 -19.29 -49.71 64.68
N TYR A 155 -19.71 -48.58 65.25
CA TYR A 155 -19.36 -47.24 64.75
C TYR A 155 -17.86 -46.89 64.81
N GLU A 156 -17.11 -47.42 65.77
CA GLU A 156 -15.66 -47.17 65.88
C GLU A 156 -14.87 -47.88 64.76
N GLU A 157 -15.26 -49.11 64.43
CA GLU A 157 -14.65 -49.89 63.35
C GLU A 157 -15.06 -49.31 61.98
N SER A 158 -16.32 -48.93 61.83
CA SER A 158 -16.81 -48.20 60.64
C SER A 158 -16.07 -46.88 60.42
N LEU A 159 -15.84 -46.10 61.48
CA LEU A 159 -15.05 -44.87 61.39
C LEU A 159 -13.63 -45.13 60.88
N THR A 160 -12.98 -46.19 61.37
CA THR A 160 -11.63 -46.58 60.92
C THR A 160 -11.60 -46.91 59.43
N GLU A 161 -12.58 -47.69 58.95
CA GLU A 161 -12.68 -48.04 57.53
C GLU A 161 -13.01 -46.82 56.65
N TYR A 162 -13.88 -45.91 57.10
CA TYR A 162 -14.13 -44.65 56.37
C TYR A 162 -12.89 -43.73 56.35
N GLU A 163 -12.13 -43.62 57.45
CA GLU A 163 -10.88 -42.85 57.48
C GLU A 163 -9.85 -43.44 56.50
N GLY A 164 -9.77 -44.77 56.44
CA GLY A 164 -8.98 -45.49 55.45
C GLY A 164 -9.46 -45.25 54.01
N ALA A 165 -10.77 -45.30 53.74
CA ALA A 165 -11.33 -45.05 52.41
C ALA A 165 -11.11 -43.60 51.95
N VAL A 166 -11.24 -42.63 52.87
CA VAL A 166 -10.92 -41.22 52.60
C VAL A 166 -9.42 -41.04 52.31
N THR A 167 -8.55 -41.73 53.04
CA THR A 167 -7.10 -41.66 52.79
C THR A 167 -6.76 -42.19 51.40
N ASP A 168 -7.30 -43.36 51.04
CA ASP A 168 -7.03 -43.99 49.75
C ASP A 168 -7.60 -43.18 48.58
N ILE A 169 -8.82 -42.65 48.72
CA ILE A 169 -9.43 -41.85 47.64
C ILE A 169 -8.70 -40.52 47.42
N LEU A 170 -8.22 -39.88 48.49
CA LEU A 170 -7.44 -38.65 48.37
C LEU A 170 -6.06 -38.90 47.76
N ALA A 171 -5.40 -40.01 48.11
CA ALA A 171 -4.17 -40.43 47.45
C ALA A 171 -4.39 -40.70 45.94
N LEU A 172 -5.55 -41.26 45.57
CA LEU A 172 -5.91 -41.44 44.17
C LEU A 172 -6.12 -40.10 43.44
N VAL A 173 -6.76 -39.12 44.09
CA VAL A 173 -6.86 -37.74 43.57
C VAL A 173 -5.48 -37.13 43.35
N GLU A 174 -4.56 -37.24 44.31
CA GLU A 174 -3.19 -36.72 44.19
C GLU A 174 -2.44 -37.36 43.02
N ARG A 175 -2.46 -38.69 42.91
CA ARG A 175 -1.84 -39.40 41.79
C ARG A 175 -2.41 -38.96 40.44
N GLY A 176 -3.73 -38.78 40.34
CA GLY A 176 -4.36 -38.27 39.12
C GLY A 176 -3.92 -36.85 38.78
N ASN A 177 -3.66 -35.99 39.78
CA ASN A 177 -3.11 -34.66 39.57
C ASN A 177 -1.69 -34.71 39.02
N GLU A 178 -0.84 -35.56 39.60
CA GLU A 178 0.55 -35.73 39.18
C GLU A 178 0.64 -36.22 37.74
N VAL A 179 -0.07 -37.30 37.40
CA VAL A 179 -0.08 -37.86 36.04
C VAL A 179 -0.62 -36.85 35.04
N PHE A 180 -1.63 -36.06 35.43
CA PHE A 180 -2.19 -35.03 34.57
C PHE A 180 -1.20 -33.89 34.28
N GLU A 181 -0.54 -33.35 35.31
CA GLU A 181 0.43 -32.26 35.12
C GLU A 181 1.70 -32.75 34.42
N GLU A 182 2.13 -34.00 34.65
CA GLU A 182 3.21 -34.64 33.90
C GLU A 182 2.85 -34.76 32.40
N ALA A 183 1.65 -35.26 32.09
CA ALA A 183 1.17 -35.38 30.72
C ALA A 183 1.07 -34.00 30.01
N LEU A 184 0.64 -32.95 30.73
CA LEU A 184 0.68 -31.59 30.20
C LEU A 184 2.10 -31.11 29.91
N ALA A 185 3.04 -31.32 30.84
CA ALA A 185 4.44 -30.95 30.67
C ALA A 185 5.06 -31.65 29.45
N GLU A 186 4.89 -32.97 29.34
CA GLU A 186 5.36 -33.75 28.19
C GLU A 186 4.76 -33.25 26.87
N GLY A 187 3.45 -32.96 26.83
CA GLY A 187 2.79 -32.43 25.64
C GLY A 187 3.33 -31.07 25.23
N THR A 188 3.57 -30.17 26.20
CA THR A 188 4.17 -28.85 25.89
C THR A 188 5.61 -28.96 25.38
N GLU A 189 6.39 -29.90 25.92
CA GLU A 189 7.75 -30.15 25.46
C GLU A 189 7.77 -30.74 24.04
N ALA A 190 6.85 -31.66 23.75
CA ALA A 190 6.67 -32.21 22.41
C ALA A 190 6.26 -31.14 21.39
N LEU A 191 5.37 -30.20 21.75
CA LEU A 191 5.06 -29.03 20.91
C LEU A 191 6.29 -28.17 20.64
N ALA A 192 7.14 -27.94 21.64
CA ALA A 192 8.38 -27.17 21.48
C ALA A 192 9.36 -27.86 20.51
N ARG A 193 9.42 -29.19 20.55
CA ARG A 193 10.18 -30.02 19.59
C ARG A 193 9.49 -30.18 18.22
N ARG A 194 8.24 -29.71 18.08
CA ARG A 194 7.38 -29.90 16.90
C ARG A 194 7.13 -31.37 16.57
N ASP A 195 7.10 -32.21 17.59
CA ASP A 195 6.74 -33.62 17.48
C ASP A 195 5.23 -33.78 17.67
N GLN A 196 4.51 -33.90 16.55
CA GLN A 196 3.05 -34.04 16.56
C GLN A 196 2.59 -35.27 17.33
N THR A 197 3.16 -36.43 17.01
CA THR A 197 2.69 -37.71 17.56
C THR A 197 2.90 -37.77 19.06
N ALA A 198 4.07 -37.31 19.55
CA ALA A 198 4.31 -37.25 20.99
C ALA A 198 3.40 -36.23 21.69
N ALA A 199 3.14 -35.07 21.07
CA ALA A 199 2.27 -34.05 21.65
C ALA A 199 0.81 -34.51 21.73
N GLU A 200 0.28 -35.10 20.65
CA GLU A 200 -1.09 -35.63 20.61
C GLU A 200 -1.27 -36.71 21.68
N ALA A 201 -0.36 -37.68 21.76
CA ALA A 201 -0.42 -38.76 22.76
C ALA A 201 -0.37 -38.24 24.21
N ALA A 202 0.45 -37.23 24.49
CA ALA A 202 0.55 -36.63 25.82
C ALA A 202 -0.72 -35.84 26.20
N PHE A 203 -1.26 -35.03 25.30
CA PHE A 203 -2.52 -34.31 25.57
C PHE A 203 -3.73 -35.24 25.62
N GLU A 204 -3.74 -36.35 24.87
CA GLU A 204 -4.77 -37.39 25.00
C GLU A 204 -4.76 -38.04 26.39
N ARG A 205 -3.57 -38.35 26.94
CA ARG A 205 -3.46 -38.83 28.34
C ARG A 205 -3.97 -37.81 29.35
N ALA A 206 -3.63 -36.53 29.17
CA ALA A 206 -4.14 -35.47 30.03
C ALA A 206 -5.68 -35.35 29.95
N LEU A 207 -6.25 -35.46 28.74
CA LEU A 207 -7.70 -35.42 28.51
C LEU A 207 -8.43 -36.68 28.98
N ALA A 208 -7.76 -37.83 29.05
CA ALA A 208 -8.30 -39.05 29.64
C ALA A 208 -8.57 -38.91 31.15
N ILE A 209 -7.77 -38.07 31.83
CA ILE A 209 -8.01 -37.66 33.22
C ILE A 209 -9.04 -36.52 33.21
N ARG A 210 -8.69 -35.34 32.68
CA ARG A 210 -9.60 -34.17 32.65
C ARG A 210 -10.10 -33.86 31.25
N ALA A 211 -11.25 -34.40 30.89
CA ALA A 211 -11.82 -34.27 29.54
C ALA A 211 -12.10 -32.81 29.11
N ASN A 212 -12.33 -31.91 30.07
CA ASN A 212 -12.71 -30.51 29.84
C ASN A 212 -11.60 -29.50 30.19
N ASP A 213 -10.36 -29.93 30.46
CA ASP A 213 -9.29 -28.99 30.78
C ASP A 213 -8.92 -28.12 29.56
N PRO A 214 -8.95 -26.78 29.69
CA PRO A 214 -8.71 -25.87 28.57
C PRO A 214 -7.25 -25.89 28.09
N ARG A 215 -6.28 -26.19 28.97
CA ARG A 215 -4.85 -26.28 28.60
C ARG A 215 -4.60 -27.49 27.73
N ALA A 216 -5.13 -28.66 28.14
CA ALA A 216 -4.99 -29.90 27.40
C ALA A 216 -5.66 -29.82 26.01
N ARG A 217 -6.88 -29.25 25.92
CA ARG A 217 -7.57 -29.04 24.64
C ARG A 217 -6.84 -28.06 23.71
N ALA A 218 -6.33 -26.96 24.25
CA ALA A 218 -5.54 -26.01 23.47
C ALA A 218 -4.24 -26.66 22.96
N GLY A 219 -3.58 -27.46 23.80
CA GLY A 219 -2.40 -28.25 23.43
C GLY A 219 -2.69 -29.24 22.29
N GLN A 220 -3.77 -30.01 22.40
CA GLN A 220 -4.19 -30.96 21.38
C GLN A 220 -4.50 -30.27 20.03
N ALA A 221 -5.23 -29.15 20.06
CA ALA A 221 -5.53 -28.37 18.86
C ALA A 221 -4.26 -27.82 18.19
N ARG A 222 -3.27 -27.39 19.00
CA ARG A 222 -1.96 -26.95 18.49
C ARG A 222 -1.18 -28.12 17.88
N ALA A 223 -1.19 -29.28 18.52
CA ALA A 223 -0.50 -30.48 18.03
C ALA A 223 -1.04 -30.90 16.66
N ALA A 224 -2.37 -30.96 16.51
CA ALA A 224 -3.02 -31.30 15.24
C ALA A 224 -2.67 -30.35 14.08
N ASN A 225 -2.31 -29.10 14.39
CA ASN A 225 -1.95 -28.08 13.42
C ASN A 225 -0.44 -28.04 13.09
N LEU A 226 0.40 -28.83 13.76
CA LEU A 226 1.84 -28.86 13.52
C LEU A 226 2.23 -29.19 12.07
N PRO A 227 1.57 -30.13 11.35
CA PRO A 227 1.90 -30.39 9.95
C PRO A 227 1.67 -29.19 9.03
N ALA A 228 0.56 -28.48 9.21
CA ALA A 228 0.25 -27.29 8.44
C ALA A 228 1.26 -26.17 8.74
N LEU A 229 1.61 -25.98 10.02
CA LEU A 229 2.64 -25.03 10.42
C LEU A 229 4.00 -25.37 9.79
N ALA A 230 4.42 -26.63 9.85
CA ALA A 230 5.69 -27.09 9.30
C ALA A 230 5.75 -26.90 7.78
N ALA A 231 4.66 -27.18 7.05
CA ALA A 231 4.55 -26.96 5.62
C ALA A 231 4.74 -25.49 5.26
N HIS A 232 4.05 -24.57 5.94
CA HIS A 232 4.19 -23.13 5.70
C HIS A 232 5.59 -22.61 6.03
N LEU A 233 6.19 -23.06 7.14
CA LEU A 233 7.55 -22.65 7.50
C LEU A 233 8.61 -23.18 6.52
N LEU A 234 8.42 -24.39 5.98
CA LEU A 234 9.30 -24.96 4.97
C LEU A 234 9.17 -24.22 3.63
N GLU A 235 7.95 -23.91 3.19
CA GLU A 235 7.74 -23.09 1.99
C GLU A 235 8.31 -21.69 2.14
N ALA A 236 8.13 -21.05 3.29
CA ALA A 236 8.75 -19.77 3.61
C ALA A 236 10.28 -19.85 3.51
N GLN A 237 10.90 -20.88 4.08
CA GLN A 237 12.35 -21.09 4.00
C GLN A 237 12.82 -21.26 2.55
N ARG A 238 12.08 -22.03 1.74
CA ARG A 238 12.40 -22.21 0.31
C ARG A 238 12.28 -20.90 -0.46
N ALA A 239 11.28 -20.08 -0.15
CA ALA A 239 11.09 -18.77 -0.77
C ALA A 239 12.23 -17.80 -0.39
N GLU A 240 12.59 -17.74 0.89
CA GLU A 240 13.74 -16.94 1.37
C GLU A 240 15.05 -17.34 0.69
N LEU A 241 15.33 -18.64 0.54
CA LEU A 241 16.53 -19.14 -0.14
C LEU A 241 16.57 -18.80 -1.63
N LYS A 242 15.39 -18.61 -2.26
CA LYS A 242 15.28 -18.19 -3.67
C LYS A 242 15.30 -16.67 -3.84
N GLY A 243 15.27 -15.90 -2.76
CA GLY A 243 15.05 -14.45 -2.82
C GLY A 243 13.62 -14.04 -3.13
N ASP A 244 12.64 -14.96 -3.09
CA ASP A 244 11.22 -14.62 -3.28
C ASP A 244 10.64 -14.11 -1.95
N HIS A 245 10.94 -12.85 -1.63
CA HIS A 245 10.56 -12.22 -0.37
C HIS A 245 9.04 -12.02 -0.26
N ALA A 246 8.34 -11.84 -1.39
CA ALA A 246 6.88 -11.75 -1.42
C ALA A 246 6.22 -13.07 -0.96
N ARG A 247 6.65 -14.21 -1.53
CA ARG A 247 6.15 -15.53 -1.15
C ARG A 247 6.55 -15.89 0.28
N ALA A 248 7.77 -15.53 0.71
CA ALA A 248 8.21 -15.74 2.08
C ALA A 248 7.28 -15.06 3.10
N VAL A 249 6.95 -13.78 2.89
CA VAL A 249 6.01 -13.04 3.74
C VAL A 249 4.63 -13.69 3.75
N GLU A 250 4.12 -14.11 2.59
CA GLU A 250 2.82 -14.80 2.48
C GLU A 250 2.80 -16.07 3.35
N MET A 251 3.81 -16.93 3.21
CA MET A 251 3.89 -18.21 3.93
C MET A 251 4.09 -18.02 5.44
N LEU A 252 4.92 -17.07 5.85
CA LEU A 252 5.13 -16.76 7.27
C LEU A 252 3.86 -16.20 7.92
N ARG A 253 3.06 -15.40 7.21
CA ARG A 253 1.76 -14.93 7.71
C ARG A 253 0.75 -16.06 7.84
N LYS A 254 0.75 -17.04 6.92
CA LYS A 254 -0.05 -18.27 7.07
C LYS A 254 0.39 -19.08 8.29
N ALA A 255 1.70 -19.26 8.49
CA ALA A 255 2.23 -19.89 9.70
C ALA A 255 1.77 -19.19 10.98
N ARG A 256 1.75 -17.85 11.00
CA ARG A 256 1.27 -17.06 12.15
C ARG A 256 -0.22 -17.21 12.42
N ALA A 257 -1.02 -17.37 11.37
CA ALA A 257 -2.45 -17.65 11.51
C ALA A 257 -2.72 -19.05 12.09
N VAL A 258 -1.80 -20.00 11.88
CA VAL A 258 -1.89 -21.37 12.44
C VAL A 258 -1.47 -21.40 13.91
N ASP A 259 -0.29 -20.84 14.24
CA ASP A 259 0.16 -20.71 15.63
C ASP A 259 0.91 -19.37 15.83
N PRO A 260 0.32 -18.39 16.55
CA PRO A 260 0.96 -17.11 16.81
C PRO A 260 2.07 -17.19 17.87
N THR A 261 2.20 -18.31 18.60
CA THR A 261 3.15 -18.47 19.71
C THR A 261 4.53 -18.98 19.26
N VAL A 262 4.73 -19.17 17.95
CA VAL A 262 5.99 -19.63 17.38
C VAL A 262 7.10 -18.60 17.66
N PRO A 263 8.17 -18.98 18.38
CA PRO A 263 9.24 -18.05 18.72
C PRO A 263 9.93 -17.47 17.48
N GLY A 264 10.16 -16.15 17.47
CA GLY A 264 10.87 -15.43 16.42
C GLY A 264 10.12 -15.29 15.09
N LEU A 265 8.85 -15.71 15.01
CA LEU A 265 8.07 -15.67 13.76
C LEU A 265 7.81 -14.22 13.29
N ASP A 266 7.41 -13.32 14.19
CA ASP A 266 7.14 -11.92 13.82
C ASP A 266 8.41 -11.19 13.38
N GLU A 267 9.55 -11.45 14.02
CA GLU A 267 10.85 -10.90 13.60
C GLU A 267 11.24 -11.40 12.21
N ARG A 268 10.98 -12.67 11.91
CA ARG A 268 11.21 -13.25 10.58
C ARG A 268 10.27 -12.63 9.53
N ILE A 269 8.99 -12.42 9.86
CA ILE A 269 8.03 -11.70 9.01
C ILE A 269 8.53 -10.28 8.73
N ALA A 270 8.99 -9.56 9.76
CA ALA A 270 9.48 -8.20 9.62
C ALA A 270 10.72 -8.12 8.71
N ARG A 271 11.68 -9.04 8.87
CA ARG A 271 12.86 -9.13 7.99
C ARG A 271 12.48 -9.43 6.55
N ALA A 272 11.60 -10.42 6.32
CA ALA A 272 11.15 -10.76 4.98
C ALA A 272 10.35 -9.61 4.33
N ALA A 273 9.55 -8.88 5.11
CA ALA A 273 8.79 -7.73 4.63
C ALA A 273 9.69 -6.54 4.26
N ALA A 274 10.74 -6.27 5.05
CA ALA A 274 11.72 -5.25 4.73
C ALA A 274 12.50 -5.61 3.45
N ALA A 275 12.87 -6.88 3.28
CA ALA A 275 13.53 -7.35 2.07
C ALA A 275 12.60 -7.23 0.84
N LYS A 276 11.33 -7.61 0.97
CA LYS A 276 10.33 -7.41 -0.08
C LYS A 276 10.16 -5.93 -0.46
N ALA A 277 10.09 -5.03 0.52
CA ALA A 277 9.97 -3.60 0.26
C ALA A 277 11.18 -3.05 -0.52
N LYS A 278 12.37 -3.57 -0.22
CA LYS A 278 13.58 -3.26 -0.99
C LYS A 278 13.50 -3.76 -2.43
N ASP A 279 13.06 -5.01 -2.66
CA ASP A 279 12.88 -5.55 -4.02
C ASP A 279 11.86 -4.72 -4.81
N ASP A 280 10.74 -4.38 -4.19
CA ASP A 280 9.69 -3.57 -4.82
C ASP A 280 10.24 -2.19 -5.22
N TYR A 281 11.03 -1.56 -4.36
CA TYR A 281 11.69 -0.30 -4.64
C TYR A 281 12.67 -0.41 -5.82
N GLU A 282 13.57 -1.41 -5.80
CA GLU A 282 14.55 -1.62 -6.87
C GLU A 282 13.86 -1.91 -8.21
N ALA A 283 12.75 -2.64 -8.21
CA ALA A 283 11.97 -2.92 -9.41
C ALA A 283 11.30 -1.65 -9.97
N VAL A 284 10.68 -0.83 -9.12
CA VAL A 284 10.07 0.45 -9.53
C VAL A 284 11.15 1.39 -10.06
N LEU A 285 12.27 1.52 -9.36
CA LEU A 285 13.39 2.35 -9.77
C LEU A 285 13.95 1.92 -11.14
N SER A 286 14.15 0.61 -11.33
CA SER A 286 14.61 0.04 -12.61
C SER A 286 13.64 0.32 -13.75
N ALA A 287 12.32 0.29 -13.49
CA ALA A 287 11.32 0.65 -14.49
C ALA A 287 11.40 2.13 -14.91
N GLY A 288 11.71 3.04 -13.97
CA GLY A 288 11.91 4.46 -14.27
C GLY A 288 13.11 4.70 -15.18
N PHE A 289 14.24 4.05 -14.90
CA PHE A 289 15.40 4.14 -15.78
C PHE A 289 15.19 3.46 -17.13
N ALA A 290 14.46 2.33 -17.19
CA ALA A 290 14.12 1.70 -18.45
C ALA A 290 13.21 2.59 -19.33
N ALA A 291 12.27 3.33 -18.72
CA ALA A 291 11.45 4.30 -19.44
C ALA A 291 12.30 5.47 -19.97
N LEU A 292 13.24 5.96 -19.16
CA LEU A 292 14.20 6.98 -19.58
C LEU A 292 15.05 6.52 -20.77
N ASP A 293 15.60 5.30 -20.71
CA ASP A 293 16.40 4.71 -21.79
C ASP A 293 15.58 4.49 -23.08
N ALA A 294 14.27 4.24 -22.94
CA ALA A 294 13.34 4.15 -24.06
C ALA A 294 12.92 5.51 -24.65
N GLY A 295 13.28 6.63 -24.00
CA GLY A 295 12.84 7.98 -24.38
C GLY A 295 11.38 8.28 -24.01
N ASP A 296 10.75 7.45 -23.17
CA ASP A 296 9.41 7.69 -22.63
C ASP A 296 9.52 8.56 -21.37
N PHE A 297 9.68 9.86 -21.60
CA PHE A 297 9.92 10.84 -20.53
C PHE A 297 8.73 10.96 -19.57
N ASP A 298 7.50 10.86 -20.08
CA ASP A 298 6.29 10.93 -19.25
C ASP A 298 6.21 9.75 -18.29
N ALA A 299 6.48 8.52 -18.78
CA ALA A 299 6.52 7.35 -17.92
C ALA A 299 7.66 7.42 -16.90
N ALA A 300 8.85 7.89 -17.31
CA ALA A 300 9.99 8.05 -16.41
C ALA A 300 9.69 9.05 -15.29
N HIS A 301 9.16 10.23 -15.60
CA HIS A 301 8.74 11.22 -14.59
C HIS A 301 7.69 10.64 -13.64
N ALA A 302 6.66 9.97 -14.17
CA ALA A 302 5.61 9.37 -13.34
C ALA A 302 6.16 8.34 -12.34
N VAL A 303 7.17 7.55 -12.73
CA VAL A 303 7.84 6.61 -11.83
C VAL A 303 8.63 7.33 -10.75
N PHE A 304 9.50 8.28 -11.10
CA PHE A 304 10.32 8.99 -10.12
C PHE A 304 9.47 9.86 -9.17
N ASP A 305 8.42 10.51 -9.68
CA ASP A 305 7.48 11.30 -8.87
C ASP A 305 6.71 10.41 -7.89
N ARG A 306 6.38 9.17 -8.28
CA ARG A 306 5.77 8.20 -7.37
C ARG A 306 6.71 7.83 -6.22
N ILE A 307 7.99 7.57 -6.51
CA ILE A 307 8.98 7.29 -5.46
C ILE A 307 9.11 8.50 -4.52
N LEU A 308 9.16 9.72 -5.07
CA LEU A 308 9.29 10.96 -4.30
C LEU A 308 8.04 11.32 -3.49
N ALA A 309 6.85 10.86 -3.89
CA ALA A 309 5.64 11.01 -3.10
C ALA A 309 5.70 10.22 -1.79
N ASP A 310 6.29 9.02 -1.82
CA ASP A 310 6.47 8.16 -0.65
C ASP A 310 7.74 8.52 0.14
N SER A 311 8.80 8.98 -0.54
CA SER A 311 10.11 9.33 0.03
C SER A 311 10.68 10.60 -0.61
N PRO A 312 10.30 11.79 -0.12
CA PRO A 312 10.69 13.06 -0.72
C PRO A 312 12.20 13.32 -0.81
N ASP A 313 12.97 12.71 0.09
CA ASP A 313 14.44 12.88 0.18
C ASP A 313 15.21 11.75 -0.54
N ASP A 314 14.55 10.95 -1.39
CA ASP A 314 15.22 9.90 -2.16
C ASP A 314 16.15 10.49 -3.22
N ALA A 315 17.45 10.48 -2.92
CA ALA A 315 18.48 11.05 -3.78
C ALA A 315 18.53 10.40 -5.18
N THR A 316 18.23 9.12 -5.31
CA THR A 316 18.29 8.40 -6.59
C THR A 316 17.11 8.79 -7.47
N ALA A 317 15.91 8.88 -6.90
CA ALA A 317 14.72 9.32 -7.62
C ALA A 317 14.80 10.81 -8.00
N MET A 318 15.34 11.67 -7.12
CA MET A 318 15.60 13.08 -7.45
C MET A 318 16.57 13.20 -8.65
N ALA A 319 17.68 12.46 -8.62
CA ALA A 319 18.65 12.44 -9.71
C ALA A 319 18.05 11.90 -11.01
N GLY A 320 17.28 10.80 -10.93
CA GLY A 320 16.58 10.21 -12.08
C GLY A 320 15.57 11.16 -12.71
N ARG A 321 14.78 11.88 -11.91
CA ARG A 321 13.85 12.92 -12.38
C ARG A 321 14.58 14.07 -13.06
N GLN A 322 15.66 14.56 -12.46
CA GLN A 322 16.48 15.62 -13.06
C GLN A 322 17.08 15.17 -14.41
N GLN A 323 17.64 13.95 -14.46
CA GLN A 323 18.20 13.38 -15.67
C GLN A 323 17.12 13.23 -16.76
N THR A 324 15.91 12.83 -16.38
CA THR A 324 14.76 12.74 -17.30
C THR A 324 14.41 14.10 -17.89
N GLY A 325 14.34 15.14 -17.06
CA GLY A 325 14.11 16.51 -17.54
C GLY A 325 15.19 16.98 -18.52
N GLN A 326 16.47 16.73 -18.21
CA GLN A 326 17.59 17.09 -19.10
C GLN A 326 17.54 16.33 -20.43
N ALA A 327 17.23 15.03 -20.39
CA ALA A 327 17.09 14.20 -21.59
C ALA A 327 15.92 14.67 -22.47
N GLN A 328 14.79 15.03 -21.85
CA GLN A 328 13.62 15.57 -22.53
C GLN A 328 13.93 16.90 -23.24
N THR A 329 14.54 17.85 -22.54
CA THR A 329 14.98 19.13 -23.14
C THR A 329 15.91 18.90 -24.31
N ARG A 330 16.87 17.97 -24.19
CA ARG A 330 17.78 17.64 -25.29
C ARG A 330 17.05 17.05 -26.49
N ALA A 331 16.13 16.12 -26.26
CA ALA A 331 15.34 15.50 -27.33
C ALA A 331 14.45 16.53 -28.05
N GLU A 332 13.88 17.49 -27.32
CA GLU A 332 13.11 18.60 -27.89
C GLU A 332 13.97 19.51 -28.77
N ILE A 333 15.18 19.88 -28.31
CA ILE A 333 16.15 20.65 -29.09
C ILE A 333 16.55 19.90 -30.38
N ASP A 334 16.84 18.61 -30.28
CA ASP A 334 17.21 17.78 -31.43
C ASP A 334 16.06 17.68 -32.44
N ALA A 335 14.81 17.58 -31.97
CA ALA A 335 13.61 17.56 -32.81
C ALA A 335 13.37 18.91 -33.51
N LEU A 336 13.54 20.04 -32.81
CA LEU A 336 13.45 21.38 -33.39
C LEU A 336 14.53 21.61 -34.44
N HIS A 337 15.75 21.13 -34.19
CA HIS A 337 16.83 21.20 -35.17
C HIS A 337 16.49 20.40 -36.44
N ALA A 338 16.02 19.17 -36.30
CA ALA A 338 15.60 18.35 -37.44
C ALA A 338 14.45 19.02 -38.23
N THR A 339 13.48 19.60 -37.52
CA THR A 339 12.35 20.33 -38.10
C THR A 339 12.82 21.57 -38.87
N ALA A 340 13.73 22.36 -38.30
CA ALA A 340 14.31 23.52 -38.97
C ALA A 340 15.03 23.13 -40.27
N ARG A 341 15.80 22.04 -40.26
CA ARG A 341 16.51 21.52 -41.45
C ARG A 341 15.52 21.03 -42.51
N GLN A 342 14.45 20.34 -42.11
CA GLN A 342 13.39 19.94 -43.03
C GLN A 342 12.71 21.15 -43.70
N HIS A 343 12.47 22.22 -42.94
CA HIS A 343 11.92 23.46 -43.50
C HIS A 343 12.92 24.16 -44.43
N GLU A 344 14.21 24.16 -44.12
CA GLU A 344 15.25 24.68 -45.04
C GLU A 344 15.30 23.87 -46.34
N ASP A 345 15.26 22.54 -46.27
CA ASP A 345 15.26 21.66 -47.46
C ASP A 345 14.00 21.86 -48.32
N ALA A 346 12.88 22.22 -47.70
CA ALA A 346 11.63 22.58 -48.37
C ALA A 346 11.57 24.04 -48.85
N GLU A 347 12.63 24.82 -48.62
CA GLU A 347 12.70 26.27 -48.86
C GLU A 347 11.59 27.08 -48.15
N ALA A 348 11.06 26.54 -47.05
CA ALA A 348 10.06 27.15 -46.18
C ALA A 348 10.74 28.05 -45.11
N TRP A 349 11.39 29.12 -45.58
CA TRP A 349 12.30 29.93 -44.75
C TRP A 349 11.65 30.52 -43.49
N SER A 350 10.40 30.97 -43.57
CA SER A 350 9.71 31.54 -42.40
C SER A 350 9.44 30.49 -41.31
N ASP A 351 9.09 29.26 -41.70
CA ASP A 351 8.86 28.17 -40.75
C ASP A 351 10.19 27.68 -40.14
N ALA A 352 11.26 27.60 -40.95
CA ALA A 352 12.60 27.32 -40.45
C ALA A 352 13.08 28.36 -39.44
N LEU A 353 12.79 29.64 -39.68
CA LEU A 353 13.13 30.73 -38.76
C LEU A 353 12.41 30.54 -37.41
N SER A 354 11.11 30.21 -37.44
CA SER A 354 10.33 29.91 -36.24
C SER A 354 10.93 28.75 -35.45
N ALA A 355 11.27 27.64 -36.10
CA ALA A 355 11.85 26.48 -35.43
C ALA A 355 13.20 26.79 -34.74
N TYR A 356 14.02 27.67 -35.33
CA TYR A 356 15.26 28.14 -34.68
C TYR A 356 14.99 29.08 -33.50
N ASP A 357 13.99 29.97 -33.60
CA ASP A 357 13.59 30.83 -32.49
C ASP A 357 13.01 30.02 -31.33
N ASP A 358 12.23 28.97 -31.61
CA ASP A 358 11.72 28.04 -30.60
C ASP A 358 12.87 27.30 -29.89
N ALA A 359 13.89 26.84 -30.62
CA ALA A 359 15.07 26.23 -30.01
C ALA A 359 15.84 27.23 -29.12
N LEU A 360 15.98 28.49 -29.55
CA LEU A 360 16.64 29.54 -28.77
C LEU A 360 15.83 30.01 -27.57
N ALA A 361 14.51 29.77 -27.55
CA ALA A 361 13.67 30.01 -26.39
C ALA A 361 13.93 28.97 -25.28
N ILE A 362 14.33 27.74 -25.65
CA ILE A 362 14.78 26.71 -24.71
C ILE A 362 16.16 27.07 -24.14
N ASP A 363 17.13 27.29 -25.03
CA ASP A 363 18.47 27.74 -24.65
C ASP A 363 19.01 28.73 -25.68
N GLY A 364 19.17 29.98 -25.24
CA GLY A 364 19.67 31.06 -26.08
C GLY A 364 21.13 30.92 -26.49
N ALA A 365 21.91 29.99 -25.91
CA ALA A 365 23.32 29.75 -26.22
C ALA A 365 23.56 28.68 -27.31
N LEU A 366 22.50 28.12 -27.89
CA LEU A 366 22.61 27.10 -28.95
C LEU A 366 23.19 27.70 -30.23
N GLU A 367 24.48 27.44 -30.48
CA GLU A 367 25.21 27.98 -31.64
C GLU A 367 24.56 27.59 -32.97
N PHE A 368 24.17 26.31 -33.14
CA PHE A 368 23.51 25.86 -34.38
C PHE A 368 22.23 26.66 -34.68
N ALA A 369 21.48 27.02 -33.63
CA ALA A 369 20.23 27.75 -33.78
C ALA A 369 20.47 29.24 -34.03
N ARG A 370 21.50 29.84 -33.40
CA ARG A 370 21.91 31.23 -33.68
C ARG A 370 22.36 31.41 -35.12
N GLU A 371 23.27 30.55 -35.57
CA GLU A 371 23.80 30.58 -36.94
C GLU A 371 22.71 30.25 -37.97
N GLY A 372 21.90 29.24 -37.67
CA GLY A 372 20.73 28.86 -38.47
C GLY A 372 19.74 30.00 -38.66
N ARG A 373 19.30 30.60 -37.55
CA ARG A 373 18.39 31.75 -37.56
C ARG A 373 18.93 32.90 -38.39
N GLU A 374 20.19 33.28 -38.18
CA GLU A 374 20.78 34.42 -38.88
C GLU A 374 20.92 34.18 -40.38
N ARG A 375 21.29 32.95 -40.79
CA ARG A 375 21.28 32.54 -42.21
C ARG A 375 19.88 32.61 -42.81
N VAL A 376 18.89 31.98 -42.16
CA VAL A 376 17.52 31.92 -42.67
C VAL A 376 16.86 33.29 -42.69
N ARG A 377 17.10 34.14 -41.68
CA ARG A 377 16.60 35.52 -41.62
C ARG A 377 17.02 36.33 -42.84
N ARG A 378 18.30 36.26 -43.22
CA ARG A 378 18.78 36.93 -44.44
C ARG A 378 18.07 36.44 -45.69
N ARG A 379 17.82 35.13 -45.81
CA ARG A 379 17.06 34.57 -46.95
C ARG A 379 15.62 35.08 -46.99
N VAL A 380 14.93 35.11 -45.86
CA VAL A 380 13.57 35.69 -45.76
C VAL A 380 13.57 37.15 -46.21
N GLU A 381 14.53 37.95 -45.73
CA GLU A 381 14.66 39.37 -46.09
C GLU A 381 14.96 39.55 -47.59
N HIS A 382 15.86 38.76 -48.15
CA HIS A 382 16.19 38.80 -49.58
C HIS A 382 14.99 38.42 -50.45
N VAL A 383 14.30 37.32 -50.14
CA VAL A 383 13.09 36.89 -50.87
C VAL A 383 12.03 37.97 -50.83
N ALA A 384 11.74 38.54 -49.65
CA ALA A 384 10.74 39.60 -49.52
C ALA A 384 11.11 40.86 -50.31
N ALA A 385 12.38 41.28 -50.27
CA ALA A 385 12.86 42.44 -51.00
C ALA A 385 12.82 42.25 -52.52
N MET A 386 13.26 41.09 -53.02
CA MET A 386 13.18 40.74 -54.45
C MET A 386 11.72 40.67 -54.90
N GLN A 387 10.85 39.98 -54.15
CA GLN A 387 9.43 39.85 -54.49
C GLN A 387 8.72 41.22 -54.55
N ARG A 388 9.06 42.16 -53.66
CA ARG A 388 8.53 43.53 -53.69
C ARG A 388 8.84 44.24 -55.02
N LEU A 389 10.06 44.10 -55.52
CA LEU A 389 10.52 44.74 -56.75
C LEU A 389 10.01 44.02 -58.00
N LEU A 390 9.89 42.69 -57.95
CA LEU A 390 9.22 41.89 -58.99
C LEU A 390 7.75 42.27 -59.13
N ASN A 391 7.07 42.55 -58.02
CA ASN A 391 5.66 42.96 -58.02
C ASN A 391 5.44 44.44 -58.44
N ASP A 392 6.43 45.32 -58.23
CA ASP A 392 6.37 46.74 -58.63
C ASP A 392 7.69 47.21 -59.30
N PRO A 393 7.94 46.82 -60.57
CA PRO A 393 9.13 47.21 -61.33
C PRO A 393 9.36 48.71 -61.43
N ALA A 394 8.29 49.52 -61.37
CA ALA A 394 8.38 50.96 -61.57
C ALA A 394 9.18 51.70 -60.47
N LEU A 395 9.47 51.03 -59.35
CA LEU A 395 10.35 51.52 -58.29
C LEU A 395 11.81 51.64 -58.76
N LEU A 396 12.23 50.83 -59.73
CA LEU A 396 13.60 50.78 -60.28
C LEU A 396 13.94 51.97 -61.19
N SER A 397 12.99 52.87 -61.44
CA SER A 397 13.20 54.07 -62.26
C SER A 397 14.15 55.09 -61.59
N SER A 398 14.25 55.04 -60.27
CA SER A 398 15.16 55.86 -59.46
C SER A 398 16.57 55.28 -59.51
N LYS A 399 17.58 56.12 -59.77
CA LYS A 399 18.99 55.71 -59.75
C LYS A 399 19.41 55.09 -58.42
N ARG A 400 18.90 55.62 -57.30
CA ARG A 400 19.21 55.13 -55.95
C ARG A 400 18.60 53.75 -55.70
N GLU A 401 17.31 53.59 -56.01
CA GLU A 401 16.61 52.30 -55.82
C GLU A 401 17.21 51.22 -56.72
N PHE A 402 17.58 51.57 -57.95
CA PHE A 402 18.27 50.65 -58.84
C PHE A 402 19.64 50.21 -58.30
N ALA A 403 20.44 51.12 -57.75
CA ALA A 403 21.73 50.78 -57.14
C ALA A 403 21.55 49.85 -55.92
N THR A 404 20.60 50.14 -55.02
CA THR A 404 20.27 49.25 -53.89
C THR A 404 19.75 47.88 -54.36
N ALA A 405 18.99 47.84 -55.45
CA ALA A 405 18.52 46.59 -56.02
C ALA A 405 19.67 45.76 -56.64
N GLN A 406 20.69 46.40 -57.21
CA GLN A 406 21.91 45.72 -57.66
C GLN A 406 22.70 45.14 -56.48
N GLU A 407 22.89 45.89 -55.40
CA GLU A 407 23.53 45.41 -54.18
C GLU A 407 22.78 44.19 -53.59
N LEU A 408 21.44 44.22 -53.61
CA LEU A 408 20.61 43.08 -53.20
C LEU A 408 20.82 41.87 -54.11
N LEU A 409 20.89 42.06 -55.43
CA LEU A 409 21.15 40.97 -56.37
C LEU A 409 22.51 40.33 -56.12
N ASP A 410 23.55 41.14 -55.90
CA ASP A 410 24.90 40.67 -55.63
C ASP A 410 24.93 39.87 -54.32
N ALA A 411 24.35 40.41 -53.24
CA ALA A 411 24.25 39.72 -51.95
C ALA A 411 23.43 38.41 -52.02
N ALA A 412 22.32 38.40 -52.77
CA ALA A 412 21.51 37.20 -52.94
C ALA A 412 22.21 36.14 -53.82
N ALA A 413 23.00 36.56 -54.81
CA ALA A 413 23.74 35.65 -55.69
C ALA A 413 24.94 34.96 -55.01
N GLU A 414 25.41 35.48 -53.87
CA GLU A 414 26.43 34.84 -53.03
C GLU A 414 25.89 33.60 -52.29
N ASP A 415 24.59 33.55 -51.96
CA ASP A 415 23.96 32.43 -51.24
C ASP A 415 23.55 31.30 -52.18
N ARG A 416 24.53 30.51 -52.62
CA ARG A 416 24.34 29.38 -53.54
C ARG A 416 23.75 28.14 -52.87
N ASP A 417 23.69 28.12 -51.55
CA ASP A 417 23.16 26.99 -50.77
C ASP A 417 21.68 27.22 -50.38
N ALA A 418 21.01 28.21 -50.99
CA ALA A 418 19.64 28.58 -50.69
C ALA A 418 18.59 27.78 -51.48
N GLY A 419 18.98 26.83 -52.32
CA GLY A 419 18.04 25.95 -53.00
C GLY A 419 17.47 26.51 -54.31
N ALA A 420 16.72 25.66 -55.01
CA ALA A 420 16.37 25.87 -56.41
C ALA A 420 15.27 26.92 -56.61
N ALA A 421 14.34 27.11 -55.66
CA ALA A 421 13.32 28.15 -55.76
C ALA A 421 13.92 29.52 -55.45
N PHE A 422 14.82 29.62 -54.48
CA PHE A 422 15.60 30.83 -54.24
C PHE A 422 16.46 31.21 -55.45
N GLU A 423 17.21 30.26 -56.02
CA GLU A 423 18.01 30.49 -57.23
C GLU A 423 17.15 30.98 -58.42
N ARG A 424 15.95 30.42 -58.59
CA ARG A 424 14.98 30.89 -59.58
C ARG A 424 14.55 32.33 -59.31
N SER A 425 14.22 32.68 -58.07
CA SER A 425 13.90 34.06 -57.69
C SER A 425 15.04 35.04 -57.98
N VAL A 426 16.29 34.64 -57.75
CA VAL A 426 17.48 35.44 -58.07
C VAL A 426 17.64 35.62 -59.58
N ALA A 427 17.36 34.57 -60.37
CA ALA A 427 17.40 34.65 -61.83
C ALA A 427 16.31 35.59 -62.39
N ASP A 428 15.07 35.47 -61.92
CA ASP A 428 13.96 36.34 -62.32
C ASP A 428 14.27 37.81 -61.95
N PHE A 429 14.83 38.03 -60.77
CA PHE A 429 15.22 39.36 -60.31
C PHE A 429 16.37 39.96 -61.13
N ARG A 430 17.35 39.14 -61.54
CA ARG A 430 18.43 39.55 -62.45
C ARG A 430 17.89 39.99 -63.80
N GLU A 431 16.92 39.25 -64.36
CA GLU A 431 16.30 39.60 -65.63
C GLU A 431 15.53 40.93 -65.52
N LEU A 432 14.75 41.12 -64.45
CA LEU A 432 14.08 42.39 -64.19
C LEU A 432 15.07 43.57 -64.15
N LEU A 433 16.21 43.42 -63.46
CA LEU A 433 17.21 44.48 -63.38
C LEU A 433 17.88 44.75 -64.72
N ALA A 434 18.10 43.72 -65.55
CA ALA A 434 18.60 43.90 -66.91
C ALA A 434 17.62 44.70 -67.77
N GLN A 435 16.32 44.39 -67.70
CA GLN A 435 15.27 45.14 -68.40
C GLN A 435 15.15 46.59 -67.91
N ALA A 436 15.23 46.81 -66.58
CA ALA A 436 15.20 48.15 -65.99
C ALA A 436 16.51 48.94 -66.18
N ALA A 437 17.60 48.29 -66.63
CA ALA A 437 18.86 48.92 -66.97
C ALA A 437 18.80 49.69 -68.30
N GLU A 438 17.98 49.23 -69.24
CA GLU A 438 17.92 49.78 -70.59
C GLU A 438 17.12 51.09 -70.64
N PRO A 439 17.75 52.23 -70.96
CA PRO A 439 17.03 53.50 -71.06
C PRO A 439 16.06 53.52 -72.24
N VAL A 440 14.84 53.99 -72.01
CA VAL A 440 13.79 54.17 -73.01
C VAL A 440 13.68 55.65 -73.38
N PRO A 441 13.54 56.00 -74.68
CA PRO A 441 13.35 57.38 -75.10
C PRO A 441 11.99 57.92 -74.62
N LEU A 442 12.02 59.08 -73.97
CA LEU A 442 10.87 59.91 -73.64
C LEU A 442 10.92 61.17 -74.50
N VAL A 443 9.84 61.42 -75.24
CA VAL A 443 9.68 62.64 -76.04
C VAL A 443 8.70 63.56 -75.33
N LEU A 444 9.13 64.75 -74.95
CA LEU A 444 8.31 65.80 -74.37
C LEU A 444 8.06 66.91 -75.40
N LEU A 445 6.82 67.38 -75.47
CA LEU A 445 6.41 68.51 -76.30
C LEU A 445 5.92 69.66 -75.42
N SER A 446 6.44 70.86 -75.65
CA SER A 446 6.07 72.09 -74.93
C SER A 446 5.94 73.27 -75.92
N ASP A 447 5.92 74.51 -75.44
CA ASP A 447 5.63 75.73 -76.21
C ASP A 447 6.76 76.77 -76.21
N ASN A 448 7.98 76.34 -75.85
CA ASN A 448 9.17 77.18 -75.66
C ASN A 448 9.01 78.31 -74.62
N ALA A 449 7.94 78.30 -73.83
CA ALA A 449 7.64 79.30 -72.82
C ALA A 449 7.34 78.70 -71.43
N THR A 450 6.86 77.45 -71.38
CA THR A 450 6.65 76.70 -70.14
C THR A 450 7.96 76.09 -69.66
N ASP A 451 8.37 76.40 -68.44
CA ASP A 451 9.53 75.79 -67.77
C ASP A 451 9.16 74.39 -67.26
N VAL A 452 9.87 73.37 -67.74
CA VAL A 452 9.52 71.97 -67.49
C VAL A 452 10.56 71.31 -66.57
N VAL A 453 10.07 70.63 -65.54
CA VAL A 453 10.86 69.86 -64.58
C VAL A 453 10.34 68.44 -64.50
N ILE A 454 11.23 67.45 -64.56
CA ILE A 454 10.88 66.07 -64.22
C ILE A 454 11.36 65.83 -62.79
N LEU A 455 10.41 65.56 -61.88
CA LEU A 455 10.72 65.31 -60.48
C LEU A 455 11.68 64.12 -60.35
N ARG A 456 12.72 64.28 -59.52
CA ARG A 456 13.82 63.31 -59.27
C ARG A 456 14.79 63.08 -60.44
N VAL A 457 14.60 63.74 -61.58
CA VAL A 457 15.57 63.74 -62.71
C VAL A 457 16.29 65.07 -62.80
N GLY A 458 15.54 66.18 -62.87
CA GLY A 458 16.09 67.53 -62.97
C GLY A 458 15.20 68.51 -63.73
N ALA A 459 15.61 69.77 -63.76
CA ALA A 459 14.99 70.81 -64.57
C ALA A 459 15.46 70.70 -66.03
N LEU A 460 14.52 70.78 -66.97
CA LEU A 460 14.79 70.71 -68.41
C LEU A 460 14.77 72.08 -69.09
N GLY A 461 14.17 73.09 -68.46
CA GLY A 461 14.01 74.42 -69.04
C GLY A 461 12.80 74.53 -69.97
N ALA A 462 12.77 75.59 -70.77
CA ALA A 462 11.78 75.81 -71.81
C ALA A 462 12.26 75.24 -73.16
N PHE A 463 11.36 74.58 -73.88
CA PHE A 463 11.63 73.96 -75.19
C PHE A 463 10.35 73.76 -76.00
N GLU A 464 10.46 73.49 -77.31
CA GLU A 464 9.32 73.00 -78.12
C GLU A 464 9.25 71.48 -78.15
N ARG A 465 10.40 70.83 -78.34
CA ARG A 465 10.56 69.37 -78.28
C ARG A 465 11.84 69.04 -77.52
N HIS A 466 11.75 68.14 -76.56
CA HIS A 466 12.91 67.61 -75.84
C HIS A 466 12.83 66.10 -75.80
N GLU A 467 13.96 65.44 -76.09
CA GLU A 467 14.07 63.99 -76.11
C GLU A 467 15.17 63.58 -75.14
N LEU A 468 14.83 62.69 -74.22
CA LEU A 468 15.75 62.19 -73.22
C LEU A 468 15.51 60.71 -72.98
N ALA A 469 16.56 59.96 -72.67
CA ALA A 469 16.44 58.56 -72.33
C ALA A 469 16.38 58.40 -70.81
N LEU A 470 15.32 57.75 -70.32
CA LEU A 470 15.13 57.47 -68.89
C LEU A 470 14.83 55.98 -68.71
N ARG A 471 15.11 55.45 -67.52
CA ARG A 471 14.76 54.07 -67.19
C ARG A 471 13.24 53.88 -67.24
N PRO A 472 12.73 52.69 -67.56
CA PRO A 472 11.30 52.43 -67.47
C PRO A 472 10.75 52.72 -66.06
N GLY A 473 9.53 53.24 -65.98
CA GLY A 473 8.81 53.39 -64.71
C GLY A 473 8.12 54.75 -64.52
N ARG A 474 7.85 55.10 -63.25
CA ARG A 474 6.96 56.23 -62.93
C ARG A 474 7.70 57.56 -62.80
N TYR A 475 7.27 58.55 -63.58
CA TYR A 475 7.79 59.91 -63.57
C TYR A 475 6.66 60.92 -63.39
N THR A 476 6.96 61.99 -62.66
CA THR A 476 6.07 63.15 -62.53
C THR A 476 6.74 64.31 -63.22
N ILE A 477 6.06 64.88 -64.19
CA ILE A 477 6.50 66.02 -64.98
C ILE A 477 5.66 67.23 -64.56
N VAL A 478 6.32 68.34 -64.28
CA VAL A 478 5.69 69.61 -63.89
C VAL A 478 6.10 70.68 -64.90
N GLY A 479 5.11 71.35 -65.49
CA GLY A 479 5.32 72.54 -66.31
C GLY A 479 4.79 73.77 -65.58
N SER A 480 5.62 74.80 -65.43
CA SER A 480 5.24 76.07 -64.80
C SER A 480 5.50 77.24 -65.75
N ARG A 481 4.64 78.25 -65.72
CA ARG A 481 4.77 79.47 -66.54
C ARG A 481 4.08 80.64 -65.84
N ASP A 482 4.69 81.81 -65.87
CA ASP A 482 4.09 83.04 -65.36
C ASP A 482 2.74 83.33 -66.05
N GLY A 483 1.71 83.64 -65.24
CA GLY A 483 0.34 83.87 -65.74
C GLY A 483 -0.40 82.61 -66.21
N CYS A 484 -0.01 81.42 -65.72
CA CYS A 484 -0.62 80.13 -66.03
C CYS A 484 -0.76 79.25 -64.80
N ARG A 485 -1.72 78.32 -64.82
CA ARG A 485 -1.79 77.24 -63.81
C ARG A 485 -0.76 76.15 -64.13
N ASP A 486 -0.02 75.71 -63.12
CA ASP A 486 0.95 74.63 -63.25
C ASP A 486 0.31 73.33 -63.76
N VAL A 487 0.97 72.67 -64.71
CA VAL A 487 0.54 71.39 -65.26
C VAL A 487 1.38 70.29 -64.65
N ARG A 488 0.74 69.37 -63.91
CA ARG A 488 1.37 68.16 -63.37
C ARG A 488 0.86 66.93 -64.11
N LYS A 489 1.76 66.14 -64.70
CA LYS A 489 1.43 64.84 -65.30
C LYS A 489 2.25 63.73 -64.70
N GLU A 490 1.57 62.67 -64.29
CA GLU A 490 2.21 61.42 -63.89
C GLU A 490 2.14 60.44 -65.06
N ILE A 491 3.31 59.92 -65.44
CA ILE A 491 3.46 58.99 -66.55
C ILE A 491 4.13 57.71 -66.08
N ARG A 492 3.79 56.60 -66.72
CA ARG A 492 4.56 55.36 -66.68
C ARG A 492 5.28 55.23 -68.01
N LEU A 493 6.58 55.45 -67.98
CA LEU A 493 7.45 55.34 -69.16
C LEU A 493 7.69 53.87 -69.46
N GLU A 494 7.29 53.45 -70.66
CA GLU A 494 7.44 52.11 -71.22
C GLU A 494 7.96 52.21 -72.66
N ALA A 495 8.53 51.12 -73.17
CA ALA A 495 9.04 51.10 -74.55
C ALA A 495 7.93 51.41 -75.56
N GLY A 496 8.22 52.30 -76.51
CA GLY A 496 7.25 52.72 -77.54
C GLY A 496 6.21 53.75 -77.08
N MET A 497 6.40 54.39 -75.91
CA MET A 497 5.53 55.46 -75.44
C MET A 497 5.50 56.65 -76.44
N GLY A 498 4.30 57.14 -76.75
CA GLY A 498 4.12 58.32 -77.59
C GLY A 498 4.55 59.63 -76.91
N PRO A 499 4.68 60.74 -77.68
CA PRO A 499 5.07 62.03 -77.13
C PRO A 499 4.12 62.55 -76.05
N VAL A 500 4.67 63.13 -74.97
CA VAL A 500 3.90 63.70 -73.86
C VAL A 500 3.89 65.22 -73.96
N ASP A 501 2.69 65.79 -74.12
CA ASP A 501 2.47 67.25 -74.16
C ASP A 501 2.37 67.84 -72.75
N ILE A 502 3.19 68.86 -72.43
CA ILE A 502 3.26 69.53 -71.12
C ILE A 502 3.03 71.05 -71.24
N ARG A 503 2.24 71.49 -72.21
CA ARG A 503 1.95 72.93 -72.40
C ARG A 503 0.92 73.46 -71.42
N CYS A 504 1.08 74.72 -70.99
CA CYS A 504 0.02 75.46 -70.31
C CYS A 504 -1.21 75.62 -71.22
N ARG A 505 -2.38 75.17 -70.76
CA ARG A 505 -3.67 75.34 -71.46
C ARG A 505 -4.64 76.29 -70.75
N GLU A 506 -4.42 76.60 -69.47
CA GLU A 506 -5.31 77.41 -68.63
C GLU A 506 -4.54 78.63 -68.09
N ARG A 507 -4.95 79.83 -68.49
CA ARG A 507 -4.31 81.10 -68.09
C ARG A 507 -4.86 81.62 -66.76
N ILE A 508 -3.93 82.24 -66.02
CA ILE A 508 -4.05 83.09 -64.82
C ILE A 508 -5.19 84.12 -64.86
#